data_AF-A0A2D4I4C7-F1
#
_entry.id   AF-A0A2D4I4C7-F1
#
_cell.length_a   1.000
_cell.length_b   1.000
_cell.length_c   1.000
_cell.angle_alpha   90.00
_cell.angle_beta   90.00
_cell.angle_gamma   90.00
#
_symmetry.space_group_name_H-M   'P 1'
#
loop_
_entity.id
_entity.type
_entity.pdbx_description
1 polymer ?
#
loop_
_entity_poly.entity_id
_entity_poly.type
_entity_poly.pdbx_seq_one_letter_code
_entity_poly.pdbx_strand_id
1 'polypeptide(L)'
;MFKSVFCHFQIVEGLKKQKWSIENIAFGSGGALLQKLTRDLLNCSFKCSYVVTNGLGVNVFKDPVADPNKRSKKGRLSLHRMPNGDFITLEEGKGDLEEYGQDLLHTVFKNGVVTKMYSFDEIRQNAKLKTSEFSVASH
;
A
#
# COMPACT_ATOMS: atom_id res chain seq x y z
N MET A 1 19.18 14.79 5.24
CA MET A 1 19.77 13.46 5.55
C MET A 1 19.06 12.33 4.77
N PHE A 2 18.94 12.42 3.42
CA PHE A 2 18.20 11.45 2.56
C PHE A 2 19.10 10.72 1.53
N LYS A 3 20.39 10.51 1.85
CA LYS A 3 21.43 10.20 0.84
C LYS A 3 21.40 8.83 0.15
N SER A 4 20.57 7.84 0.53
CA SER A 4 20.78 6.47 0.01
C SER A 4 19.86 6.02 -1.12
N VAL A 5 18.56 6.33 -1.09
CA VAL A 5 17.68 6.00 -2.23
C VAL A 5 17.99 6.90 -3.44
N PHE A 6 18.42 8.14 -3.20
CA PHE A 6 18.86 9.07 -4.25
C PHE A 6 20.09 8.59 -5.02
N CYS A 7 20.92 7.73 -4.44
CA CYS A 7 22.19 7.32 -5.03
C CYS A 7 22.02 6.37 -6.22
N HIS A 8 21.11 5.40 -6.15
CA HIS A 8 20.93 4.40 -7.22
C HIS A 8 20.44 5.05 -8.52
N PHE A 9 19.43 5.92 -8.44
CA PHE A 9 18.92 6.67 -9.58
C PHE A 9 20.02 7.55 -10.21
N GLN A 10 20.77 8.28 -9.39
CA GLN A 10 21.88 9.12 -9.87
C GLN A 10 22.98 8.32 -10.58
N ILE A 11 23.28 7.11 -10.09
CA ILE A 11 24.25 6.22 -10.73
C ILE A 11 23.75 5.75 -12.09
N VAL A 12 22.51 5.25 -12.17
CA VAL A 12 21.92 4.77 -13.44
C VAL A 12 21.84 5.90 -14.47
N GLU A 13 21.44 7.10 -14.06
CA GLU A 13 21.45 8.28 -14.94
C GLU A 13 22.86 8.67 -15.40
N GLY A 14 23.86 8.56 -14.52
CA GLY A 14 25.27 8.77 -14.87
C GLY A 14 25.77 7.77 -15.90
N LEU A 15 25.49 6.48 -15.70
CA LEU A 15 25.83 5.41 -16.65
C LEU A 15 25.20 5.66 -18.01
N LYS A 16 23.91 6.01 -18.04
CA LYS A 16 23.18 6.35 -19.27
C LYS A 16 23.84 7.51 -20.02
N LYS A 17 24.20 8.59 -19.33
CA LYS A 17 24.90 9.75 -19.94
C LYS A 17 26.25 9.38 -20.53
N GLN A 18 26.96 8.45 -19.88
CA GLN A 18 28.25 7.94 -20.34
C GLN A 18 28.12 6.74 -21.29
N LYS A 19 26.91 6.39 -21.71
CA LYS A 19 26.59 5.27 -22.62
C LYS A 19 27.07 3.90 -22.12
N TRP A 20 27.14 3.70 -20.81
CA TRP A 20 27.39 2.39 -20.20
C TRP A 20 26.07 1.66 -19.93
N SER A 21 25.95 0.41 -20.38
CA SER A 21 24.78 -0.43 -20.09
C SER A 21 24.66 -0.73 -18.59
N ILE A 22 23.43 -0.70 -18.06
CA ILE A 22 23.13 -1.06 -16.66
C ILE A 22 23.36 -2.56 -16.40
N GLU A 23 23.34 -3.40 -17.44
CA GLU A 23 23.62 -4.84 -17.35
C GLU A 23 25.03 -5.15 -16.85
N ASN A 24 25.94 -4.17 -16.93
CA ASN A 24 27.34 -4.31 -16.51
C ASN A 24 27.54 -4.21 -14.99
N ILE A 25 26.50 -3.87 -14.22
CA ILE A 25 26.64 -3.63 -12.80
C ILE A 25 25.57 -4.33 -11.97
N ALA A 26 25.87 -4.52 -10.69
CA ALA A 26 24.91 -4.94 -9.67
C ALA A 26 24.95 -3.94 -8.50
N PHE A 27 23.83 -3.80 -7.80
CA PHE A 27 23.71 -2.91 -6.64
C PHE A 27 23.51 -3.70 -5.35
N GLY A 28 24.29 -3.36 -4.32
CA GLY A 28 24.08 -3.83 -2.95
C GLY A 28 23.67 -2.68 -2.04
N SER A 29 22.61 -2.87 -1.24
CA SER A 29 22.16 -1.88 -0.26
C SER A 29 21.87 -2.55 1.08
N GLY A 30 22.64 -2.17 2.12
CA GLY A 30 22.49 -2.69 3.48
C GLY A 30 21.56 -1.81 4.33
N GLY A 31 22.14 -0.98 5.20
CA GLY A 31 21.39 -0.20 6.19
C GLY A 31 20.31 0.73 5.61
N ALA A 32 20.46 1.22 4.38
CA ALA A 32 19.42 2.04 3.78
C ALA A 32 18.19 1.26 3.30
N LEU A 33 18.40 0.03 2.84
CA LEU A 33 17.33 -0.87 2.45
C LEU A 33 16.58 -1.42 3.67
N LEU A 34 17.31 -1.70 4.75
CA LEU A 34 16.77 -2.46 5.89
C LEU A 34 16.52 -1.65 7.17
N GLN A 35 17.21 -0.53 7.37
CA GLN A 35 17.19 0.21 8.65
C GLN A 35 16.72 1.67 8.50
N LYS A 36 16.94 2.29 7.34
CA LYS A 36 16.59 3.71 7.10
C LYS A 36 15.14 3.88 6.63
N LEU A 37 14.24 3.14 7.24
CA LEU A 37 12.80 3.18 7.00
C LEU A 37 12.12 3.49 8.32
N THR A 38 11.13 4.38 8.31
CA THR A 38 10.31 4.68 9.48
C THR A 38 8.85 4.41 9.15
N ARG A 39 8.03 4.14 10.18
CA ARG A 39 6.57 3.97 10.04
C ARG A 39 5.91 5.13 9.29
N ASP A 40 6.41 6.34 9.50
CA ASP A 40 5.90 7.57 8.90
C ASP A 40 6.19 7.70 7.41
N LEU A 41 7.15 6.93 6.86
CA LEU A 41 7.46 6.98 5.43
C LEU A 41 6.24 6.64 4.56
N LEU A 42 5.42 5.69 5.01
CA LEU A 42 4.17 5.28 4.35
C LEU A 42 2.93 5.67 5.16
N ASN A 43 3.09 6.47 6.21
CA ASN A 43 2.02 6.85 7.14
C ASN A 43 1.23 5.63 7.71
N CYS A 44 1.90 4.49 7.92
CA CYS A 44 1.24 3.28 8.42
C CYS A 44 0.58 3.56 9.79
N SER A 45 -0.74 3.39 9.89
CA SER A 45 -1.48 3.76 11.10
C SER A 45 -2.66 2.83 11.37
N PHE A 46 -2.97 2.64 12.65
CA PHE A 46 -4.16 1.92 13.12
C PHE A 46 -5.11 2.90 13.82
N LYS A 47 -6.40 2.83 13.49
CA LYS A 47 -7.46 3.74 13.98
C LYS A 47 -8.77 2.97 14.11
N CYS A 48 -9.53 3.25 15.16
CA CYS A 48 -10.90 2.77 15.27
C CYS A 48 -11.79 3.58 14.32
N SER A 49 -12.61 2.89 13.52
CA SER A 49 -13.57 3.52 12.60
C SER A 49 -15.03 3.20 12.94
N TYR A 50 -15.31 2.16 13.74
CA TYR A 50 -16.66 1.71 14.07
C TYR A 50 -16.72 1.12 15.48
N VAL A 51 -17.79 1.44 16.22
CA VAL A 51 -18.09 0.86 17.54
C VAL A 51 -19.57 0.50 17.62
N VAL A 52 -19.93 -0.43 18.50
CA VAL A 52 -21.31 -0.72 18.85
C VAL A 52 -21.53 -0.35 20.31
N THR A 53 -22.41 0.62 20.56
CA THR A 53 -22.74 1.10 21.91
C THR A 53 -24.25 0.98 22.09
N ASN A 54 -24.70 0.32 23.17
CA ASN A 54 -26.12 0.05 23.43
C ASN A 54 -26.83 -0.64 22.26
N GLY A 55 -26.14 -1.54 21.55
CA GLY A 55 -26.67 -2.24 20.38
C GLY A 55 -26.75 -1.40 19.10
N LEU A 56 -26.37 -0.11 19.16
CA LEU A 56 -26.36 0.78 18.01
C LEU A 56 -24.95 0.93 17.45
N GLY A 57 -24.80 0.73 16.14
CA GLY A 57 -23.56 0.98 15.42
C GLY A 57 -23.29 2.47 15.27
N VAL A 58 -22.09 2.92 15.61
CA VAL A 58 -21.66 4.31 15.49
C VAL A 58 -20.37 4.39 14.68
N ASN A 59 -20.38 5.21 13.63
CA ASN A 59 -19.20 5.53 12.85
C ASN A 59 -18.33 6.54 13.63
N VAL A 60 -17.10 6.17 13.94
CA VAL A 60 -16.15 7.01 14.67
C VAL A 60 -14.97 7.38 13.77
N PHE A 61 -14.40 8.57 13.96
CA PHE A 61 -13.23 9.03 13.21
C PHE A 61 -12.55 10.17 13.93
N LYS A 62 -11.27 10.40 13.62
CA LYS A 62 -10.53 11.58 14.04
C LYS A 62 -10.44 12.55 12.86
N ASP A 63 -10.67 13.83 13.13
CA ASP A 63 -10.52 14.90 12.15
C ASP A 63 -9.85 16.12 12.84
N PRO A 64 -8.51 16.15 12.93
CA PRO A 64 -7.83 17.20 13.65
C PRO A 64 -7.81 18.50 12.84
N VAL A 65 -8.31 19.58 13.44
CA VAL A 65 -8.45 20.91 12.82
C VAL A 65 -7.14 21.42 12.18
N ALA A 66 -6.00 21.15 12.82
CA ALA A 66 -4.69 21.64 12.38
C ALA A 66 -4.06 20.83 11.24
N ASP A 67 -4.58 19.65 10.90
CA ASP A 67 -3.97 18.78 9.87
C ASP A 67 -5.00 17.86 9.20
N PRO A 68 -5.65 18.32 8.12
CA PRO A 68 -6.63 17.54 7.38
C PRO A 68 -6.10 16.20 6.83
N ASN A 69 -4.78 16.07 6.62
CA ASN A 69 -4.18 14.81 6.13
C ASN A 69 -4.24 13.69 7.17
N LYS A 70 -4.53 14.01 8.43
CA LYS A 70 -4.69 13.05 9.52
C LYS A 70 -6.15 12.66 9.76
N ARG A 71 -7.07 13.06 8.88
CA ARG A 71 -8.47 12.62 8.92
C ARG A 71 -8.55 11.12 8.66
N SER A 72 -9.20 10.38 9.56
CA SER A 72 -9.40 8.93 9.40
C SER A 72 -10.72 8.59 8.71
N LYS A 73 -10.78 7.38 8.15
CA LYS A 73 -12.00 6.79 7.56
C LYS A 73 -13.05 6.48 8.62
N LYS A 74 -14.31 6.33 8.17
CA LYS A 74 -15.51 6.14 9.01
C LYS A 74 -16.16 4.77 8.78
N GLY A 75 -16.67 4.19 9.87
CA GLY A 75 -17.53 3.02 9.86
C GLY A 75 -16.85 1.71 9.45
N ARG A 76 -17.68 0.74 9.05
CA ARG A 76 -17.21 -0.54 8.49
C ARG A 76 -16.59 -0.29 7.11
N LEU A 77 -15.41 -0.84 6.87
CA LEU A 77 -14.63 -0.62 5.66
C LEU A 77 -14.57 -1.89 4.82
N SER A 78 -14.48 -1.73 3.50
CA SER A 78 -14.22 -2.81 2.54
C SER A 78 -13.34 -2.27 1.40
N LEU A 79 -12.55 -3.13 0.76
CA LEU A 79 -11.62 -2.76 -0.31
C LEU A 79 -12.06 -3.42 -1.61
N HIS A 80 -12.23 -2.63 -2.66
CA HIS A 80 -12.75 -3.09 -3.94
C HIS A 80 -11.87 -2.66 -5.09
N ARG A 81 -12.03 -3.33 -6.23
CA ARG A 81 -11.36 -2.97 -7.48
C ARG A 81 -12.31 -2.20 -8.39
N MET A 82 -11.87 -1.04 -8.85
CA MET A 82 -12.60 -0.22 -9.81
C MET A 82 -12.48 -0.80 -11.23
N PRO A 83 -13.42 -0.50 -12.15
CA PRO A 83 -13.36 -0.97 -13.54
C PRO A 83 -12.07 -0.55 -14.28
N ASN A 84 -11.49 0.60 -13.92
CA ASN A 84 -10.23 1.08 -14.48
C ASN A 84 -8.97 0.36 -13.91
N GLY A 85 -9.16 -0.54 -12.94
CA GLY A 85 -8.11 -1.32 -12.31
C GLY A 85 -7.53 -0.73 -11.02
N ASP A 86 -7.95 0.47 -10.61
CA ASP A 86 -7.59 1.12 -9.36
C ASP A 86 -8.29 0.49 -8.15
N PHE A 87 -7.88 0.88 -6.95
CA PHE A 87 -8.48 0.44 -5.70
C PHE A 87 -9.33 1.54 -5.07
N ILE A 88 -10.47 1.15 -4.51
CA ILE A 88 -11.35 2.03 -3.74
C ILE A 88 -11.65 1.39 -2.38
N THR A 89 -11.53 2.18 -1.31
CA THR A 89 -12.01 1.78 0.02
C THR A 89 -13.38 2.39 0.23
N LEU A 90 -14.40 1.55 0.37
CA LEU A 90 -15.76 1.98 0.71
C LEU A 90 -15.89 2.10 2.23
N GLU A 91 -16.51 3.19 2.67
CA GLU A 91 -16.69 3.54 4.08
C GLU A 91 -18.15 3.31 4.52
N GLU A 92 -18.41 3.35 5.82
CA GLU A 92 -19.76 3.34 6.39
C GLU A 92 -20.61 2.11 6.01
N GLY A 93 -19.98 0.98 5.71
CA GLY A 93 -20.68 -0.25 5.31
C GLY A 93 -21.19 -0.26 3.87
N LYS A 94 -20.82 0.73 3.04
CA LYS A 94 -21.27 0.81 1.63
C LYS A 94 -20.83 -0.37 0.75
N GLY A 95 -19.85 -1.17 1.20
CA GLY A 95 -19.49 -2.42 0.53
C GLY A 95 -20.61 -3.44 0.49
N ASP A 96 -21.54 -3.39 1.44
CA ASP A 96 -22.69 -4.31 1.51
C ASP A 96 -23.70 -4.05 0.36
N LEU A 97 -23.54 -2.97 -0.41
CA LEU A 97 -24.35 -2.66 -1.60
C LEU A 97 -23.89 -3.41 -2.86
N GLU A 98 -22.72 -4.06 -2.83
CA GLU A 98 -22.14 -4.87 -3.91
C GLU A 98 -21.91 -4.13 -5.25
N GLU A 99 -21.99 -2.79 -5.27
CA GLU A 99 -21.81 -1.96 -6.48
C GLU A 99 -20.41 -2.09 -7.11
N TYR A 100 -19.39 -2.41 -6.31
CA TYR A 100 -17.98 -2.49 -6.73
C TYR A 100 -17.45 -3.94 -6.75
N GLY A 101 -18.35 -4.92 -6.72
CA GLY A 101 -18.01 -6.34 -6.72
C GLY A 101 -17.55 -6.85 -5.35
N GLN A 102 -16.62 -7.80 -5.36
CA GLN A 102 -16.20 -8.52 -4.16
C GLN A 102 -15.20 -7.71 -3.31
N ASP A 103 -15.41 -7.73 -1.99
CA ASP A 103 -14.42 -7.24 -1.02
C ASP A 103 -13.14 -8.07 -1.07
N LEU A 104 -12.01 -7.38 -1.26
CA LEU A 104 -10.67 -7.95 -1.34
C LEU A 104 -10.08 -8.26 0.04
N LEU A 105 -10.71 -7.78 1.13
CA LEU A 105 -10.31 -8.12 2.49
C LEU A 105 -10.78 -9.52 2.85
N HIS A 106 -9.82 -10.40 3.14
CA HIS A 106 -10.10 -11.75 3.62
C HIS A 106 -9.81 -11.87 5.11
N THR A 107 -10.65 -12.63 5.83
CA THR A 107 -10.32 -13.03 7.20
C THR A 107 -9.08 -13.92 7.19
N VAL A 108 -8.00 -13.45 7.81
CA VAL A 108 -6.74 -14.20 7.99
C VAL A 108 -6.59 -14.77 9.39
N PHE A 109 -7.32 -14.22 10.37
CA PHE A 109 -7.31 -14.64 11.76
C PHE A 109 -8.70 -14.47 12.37
N LYS A 110 -9.18 -15.49 13.09
CA LYS A 110 -10.47 -15.46 13.78
C LYS A 110 -10.40 -16.35 15.02
N ASN A 111 -10.79 -15.80 16.17
CA ASN A 111 -10.93 -16.54 17.43
C ASN A 111 -9.69 -17.39 17.81
N GLY A 112 -8.49 -16.82 17.68
CA GLY A 112 -7.25 -17.52 18.03
C GLY A 112 -6.66 -18.39 16.91
N VAL A 113 -7.35 -18.52 15.76
CA VAL A 113 -6.95 -19.42 14.68
C VAL A 113 -6.62 -18.63 13.41
N VAL A 114 -5.52 -19.00 12.76
CA VAL A 114 -5.17 -18.51 11.41
C VAL A 114 -6.09 -19.20 10.38
N THR A 115 -6.89 -18.43 9.67
CA THR A 115 -7.90 -18.94 8.73
C THR A 115 -7.43 -18.95 7.27
N LYS A 116 -6.39 -18.17 6.95
CA LYS A 116 -5.81 -18.10 5.61
C LYS A 116 -4.31 -17.84 5.72
N MET A 117 -3.53 -18.64 5.01
CA MET A 117 -2.09 -18.48 4.86
C MET A 117 -1.74 -18.23 3.40
N TYR A 118 -0.64 -17.52 3.18
CA TYR A 118 -0.08 -17.27 1.86
C TYR A 118 1.34 -17.80 1.83
N SER A 119 1.67 -18.56 0.79
CA SER A 119 3.03 -18.99 0.52
C SER A 119 3.89 -17.80 0.06
N PHE A 120 5.21 -17.94 0.19
CA PHE A 120 6.13 -16.89 -0.24
C PHE A 120 6.11 -16.67 -1.76
N ASP A 121 5.87 -17.72 -2.54
CA ASP A 121 5.79 -17.63 -4.00
C ASP A 121 4.51 -16.92 -4.46
N GLU A 122 3.38 -17.13 -3.79
CA GLU A 122 2.17 -16.35 -4.02
C GLU A 122 2.40 -14.87 -3.72
N ILE A 123 3.08 -14.55 -2.62
CA ILE A 123 3.42 -13.16 -2.27
C ILE A 123 4.30 -12.53 -3.35
N ARG A 124 5.34 -13.24 -3.83
CA ARG A 124 6.20 -12.78 -4.92
C ARG A 124 5.40 -12.57 -6.21
N GLN A 125 4.49 -13.47 -6.54
CA GLN A 125 3.64 -13.37 -7.72
C GLN A 125 2.73 -12.14 -7.65
N ASN A 126 2.14 -11.87 -6.49
CA ASN A 126 1.25 -10.71 -6.27
C ASN A 126 1.99 -9.37 -6.35
N ALA A 127 3.27 -9.33 -5.99
CA ALA A 127 4.11 -8.14 -5.98
C ALA A 127 4.89 -7.90 -7.29
N LYS A 128 4.67 -8.72 -8.34
CA LYS A 128 5.33 -8.53 -9.63
C LYS A 128 4.95 -7.18 -10.23
N LEU A 129 5.94 -6.49 -10.81
CA LEU A 129 5.74 -5.27 -11.58
C LEU A 129 4.76 -5.54 -12.73
N LYS A 130 3.84 -4.61 -12.97
CA LYS A 130 2.87 -4.76 -14.05
C LYS A 130 3.47 -4.18 -15.32
N THR A 131 3.34 -4.90 -16.44
CA THR A 131 3.83 -4.45 -17.75
C THR A 131 3.26 -3.08 -18.17
N SER A 132 2.06 -2.74 -17.69
CA SER A 132 1.40 -1.44 -17.91
C SER A 132 2.09 -0.26 -17.23
N GLU A 133 2.98 -0.48 -16.27
CA GLU A 133 3.73 0.57 -15.56
C GLU A 133 4.98 1.01 -16.34
N PHE A 134 5.34 0.28 -17.40
CA PHE A 134 6.37 0.66 -18.36
C PHE A 134 5.71 1.41 -19.51
N SER A 135 5.32 2.67 -19.29
CA SER A 135 5.12 3.57 -20.43
C SER A 135 6.50 3.73 -21.09
N VAL A 136 6.69 3.05 -22.21
CA VAL A 136 7.91 3.10 -23.01
C VAL A 136 8.23 4.56 -23.26
N ALA A 137 9.35 5.04 -22.71
CA ALA A 137 9.93 6.29 -23.18
C ALA A 137 10.29 6.02 -24.64
N SER A 138 9.43 6.50 -25.54
CA SER A 138 9.67 6.49 -26.98
C SER A 138 11.02 7.17 -27.20
N HIS A 139 12.00 6.39 -27.64
CA HIS A 139 13.27 6.90 -28.12
C HIS A 139 13.11 7.58 -29.48
#